data_AF-A0A1D7V3I1-F1
#
_entry.id   AF-A0A1D7V3I1-F1
#
_cell.length_a   1.000
_cell.length_b   1.000
_cell.length_c   1.000
_cell.angle_alpha   90.00
_cell.angle_beta   90.00
_cell.angle_gamma   90.00
#
_symmetry.space_group_name_H-M   'P 1'
#
loop_
_entity.id
_entity.type
_entity.pdbx_description
1 polymer ?
#
loop_
_entity_poly.entity_id
_entity_poly.type
_entity_poly.pdbx_seq_one_letter_code
_entity_poly.pdbx_strand_id
1 'polypeptide(L)'
;MRTGYYFGAGISVESVPSAFKLSQRIDHLASVMPVKYNLIEDADKLSKIIKDKTGLELYKEMIADWKEISRECRGTPVDTFAIEKKKNPEILTKIKAVLSSYFIIEQSIDNNIGLKEYTYKISPRIRNFIAQLTKSIGNSLQLFNNPIIITWNYDHQIELSVARHIADDYGEHSFRRATTLLNTIPNHNFDQQKEILFEKTHVFIKLNGTAGYALPKHTLVGDPIDSAKVLISNDPHPFLYEAVKHFSLIKYDAKNYIPSIKFSFENEGIINDQKDLIKEACEKIERLVIMGYSFPNDNSQVDSEMIGMMTSLAEVHIFDLDERKDQILSRFMSRLDGRGNIGPKFHSNVDEIPIF
;
A
#
# COMPACT_ATOMS: atom_id res chain seq x y z
N MET A 1 -15.83 12.44 -18.92
CA MET A 1 -15.66 12.87 -17.53
C MET A 1 -14.48 12.09 -16.96
N ARG A 2 -13.52 12.75 -16.32
CA ARG A 2 -12.37 12.05 -15.74
C ARG A 2 -12.70 11.52 -14.35
N THR A 3 -12.48 10.21 -14.18
CA THR A 3 -12.80 9.49 -12.95
C THR A 3 -11.58 9.43 -12.04
N GLY A 4 -11.75 9.88 -10.80
CA GLY A 4 -10.88 9.62 -9.67
C GLY A 4 -11.40 8.46 -8.84
N TYR A 5 -10.54 7.54 -8.45
CA TYR A 5 -10.85 6.45 -7.51
C TYR A 5 -10.15 6.71 -6.18
N TYR A 6 -10.87 6.60 -5.08
CA TYR A 6 -10.35 6.84 -3.73
C TYR A 6 -10.55 5.59 -2.88
N PHE A 7 -9.46 4.84 -2.71
CA PHE A 7 -9.51 3.48 -2.16
C PHE A 7 -8.89 3.38 -0.77
N GLY A 8 -9.57 2.62 0.09
CA GLY A 8 -9.04 2.16 1.38
C GLY A 8 -8.80 0.66 1.42
N ALA A 9 -8.39 0.16 2.58
CA ALA A 9 -7.95 -1.24 2.73
C ALA A 9 -9.05 -2.26 2.38
N GLY A 10 -10.31 -1.85 2.38
CA GLY A 10 -11.44 -2.71 2.05
C GLY A 10 -11.43 -3.27 0.62
N ILE A 11 -10.75 -2.63 -0.35
CA ILE A 11 -10.66 -3.16 -1.73
C ILE A 11 -9.75 -4.39 -1.83
N SER A 12 -8.83 -4.54 -0.88
CA SER A 12 -7.84 -5.63 -0.82
C SER A 12 -8.27 -6.77 0.10
N VAL A 13 -9.43 -6.68 0.77
CA VAL A 13 -9.80 -7.54 1.93
C VAL A 13 -9.82 -9.06 1.65
N GLU A 14 -9.96 -9.45 0.39
CA GLU A 14 -9.96 -10.85 -0.06
C GLU A 14 -8.55 -11.47 -0.12
N SER A 15 -7.51 -10.63 -0.11
CA SER A 15 -6.09 -11.02 -0.23
C SER A 15 -5.22 -10.50 0.91
N VAL A 16 -5.58 -9.37 1.50
CA VAL A 16 -4.85 -8.70 2.57
C VAL A 16 -5.86 -8.33 3.66
N PRO A 17 -5.57 -8.51 4.96
CA PRO A 17 -6.54 -8.19 6.01
C PRO A 17 -6.91 -6.71 6.02
N SER A 18 -8.14 -6.41 6.46
CA SER A 18 -8.54 -5.03 6.77
C SER A 18 -7.73 -4.47 7.94
N ALA A 19 -7.70 -3.14 8.08
CA ALA A 19 -6.96 -2.45 9.15
C ALA A 19 -7.26 -2.97 10.57
N PHE A 20 -8.51 -3.36 10.85
CA PHE A 20 -8.92 -3.93 12.14
C PHE A 20 -8.43 -5.37 12.38
N LYS A 21 -8.26 -6.15 11.31
CA LYS A 21 -7.79 -7.55 11.38
C LYS A 21 -6.27 -7.67 11.22
N LEU A 22 -5.60 -6.58 10.86
CA LEU A 22 -4.19 -6.57 10.51
C LEU A 22 -3.30 -7.06 11.66
N SER A 23 -3.50 -6.58 12.88
CA SER A 23 -2.71 -7.02 14.05
C SER A 23 -2.85 -8.52 14.31
N GLN A 24 -4.08 -9.04 14.30
CA GLN A 24 -4.34 -10.48 14.47
C GLN A 24 -3.66 -11.31 13.37
N ARG A 25 -3.68 -10.81 12.13
CA ARG A 25 -3.04 -11.47 11.00
C ARG A 25 -1.52 -11.49 11.10
N ILE A 26 -0.91 -10.38 11.57
CA ILE A 26 0.52 -10.30 11.87
C ILE A 26 0.92 -11.38 12.88
N ASP A 27 0.19 -11.52 14.00
CA ASP A 27 0.50 -12.52 15.03
C ASP A 27 0.30 -13.96 14.55
N HIS A 28 -0.77 -14.18 13.77
CA HIS A 28 -1.01 -15.48 13.15
C HIS A 28 0.15 -15.88 12.24
N LEU A 29 0.58 -14.99 11.34
CA LEU A 29 1.68 -15.25 10.43
C LEU A 29 3.01 -15.42 11.19
N ALA A 30 3.28 -14.60 12.21
CA ALA A 30 4.43 -14.75 13.10
C ALA A 30 4.48 -16.11 13.82
N SER A 31 3.32 -16.74 14.03
CA SER A 31 3.21 -18.05 14.68
C SER A 31 3.34 -19.21 13.69
N VAL A 32 2.87 -19.05 12.45
CA VAL A 32 2.94 -20.09 11.42
C VAL A 32 4.30 -20.15 10.74
N MET A 33 4.92 -19.00 10.47
CA MET A 33 6.16 -18.91 9.69
C MET A 33 7.30 -19.79 10.23
N PRO A 34 7.62 -19.81 11.55
CA PRO A 34 8.68 -20.65 12.08
C PRO A 34 8.44 -22.15 11.90
N VAL A 35 7.18 -22.58 11.91
CA VAL A 35 6.79 -24.00 11.77
C VAL A 35 6.83 -24.44 10.31
N LYS A 36 6.34 -23.61 9.39
CA LYS A 36 6.19 -23.98 7.97
C LYS A 36 7.48 -23.96 7.18
N TYR A 37 8.36 -23.00 7.44
CA TYR A 37 9.54 -22.77 6.61
C TYR A 37 10.83 -23.34 7.20
N ASN A 38 10.75 -24.07 8.32
CA ASN A 38 11.86 -24.72 9.04
C ASN A 38 13.21 -24.00 8.91
N LEU A 39 13.21 -22.71 9.28
CA LEU A 39 14.19 -21.73 8.82
C LEU A 39 15.59 -21.85 9.40
N ILE A 40 15.83 -22.87 10.21
CA ILE A 40 17.07 -23.03 10.96
C ILE A 40 18.26 -23.30 10.02
N GLU A 41 18.06 -23.96 8.87
CA GLU A 41 19.15 -24.32 7.96
C GLU A 41 19.48 -23.26 6.89
N ASP A 42 18.48 -22.50 6.42
CA ASP A 42 18.68 -21.49 5.37
C ASP A 42 18.97 -20.08 5.90
N ALA A 43 18.73 -19.83 7.19
CA ALA A 43 18.97 -18.52 7.79
C ALA A 43 20.47 -18.15 7.85
N ASP A 44 21.36 -19.12 7.89
CA ASP A 44 22.81 -18.90 7.86
C ASP A 44 23.31 -18.45 6.47
N LYS A 45 22.57 -18.82 5.40
CA LYS A 45 22.84 -18.36 4.02
C LYS A 45 22.43 -16.91 3.77
N LEU A 46 21.70 -16.28 4.69
CA LEU A 46 21.24 -14.89 4.55
C LEU A 46 22.36 -13.84 4.79
N SER A 47 23.63 -14.23 4.95
CA SER A 47 24.68 -13.32 5.43
C SER A 47 25.46 -12.58 4.33
N LYS A 48 25.26 -11.25 4.27
CA LYS A 48 26.33 -10.28 4.60
C LYS A 48 25.89 -9.57 5.87
N ILE A 49 26.76 -9.56 6.87
CA ILE A 49 26.48 -9.19 8.26
C ILE A 49 25.97 -7.74 8.35
N ILE A 50 24.73 -7.56 8.83
CA ILE A 50 24.22 -6.25 9.28
C ILE A 50 24.37 -6.21 10.80
N LYS A 51 25.26 -5.35 11.29
CA LYS A 51 25.55 -5.13 12.73
C LYS A 51 25.87 -6.39 13.54
N ASP A 52 26.77 -7.23 13.04
CA ASP A 52 27.29 -8.41 13.77
C ASP A 52 26.22 -9.45 14.16
N LYS A 53 25.05 -9.42 13.52
CA LYS A 53 23.98 -10.40 13.69
C LYS A 53 23.91 -11.35 12.50
N THR A 54 23.65 -12.61 12.79
CA THR A 54 23.31 -13.65 11.80
C THR A 54 21.91 -13.41 11.23
N GLY A 55 21.62 -13.97 10.06
CA GLY A 55 20.27 -13.94 9.48
C GLY A 55 19.22 -14.59 10.39
N LEU A 56 19.59 -15.64 11.12
CA LEU A 56 18.71 -16.34 12.05
C LEU A 56 18.33 -15.47 13.25
N GLU A 57 19.29 -14.74 13.82
CA GLU A 57 19.03 -13.80 14.91
C GLU A 57 18.10 -12.68 14.45
N LEU A 58 18.37 -12.09 13.28
CA LEU A 58 17.53 -11.06 12.68
C LEU A 58 16.11 -11.55 12.41
N TYR A 59 15.96 -12.77 11.90
CA TYR A 59 14.65 -13.39 11.68
C TYR A 59 13.89 -13.60 12.99
N LYS A 60 14.54 -14.13 14.03
CA LYS A 60 13.92 -14.31 15.36
C LYS A 60 13.47 -12.99 15.96
N GLU A 61 14.28 -11.94 15.83
CA GLU A 61 13.91 -10.60 16.28
C GLU A 61 12.76 -9.99 15.47
N MET A 62 12.74 -10.18 14.15
CA MET A 62 11.61 -9.75 13.31
C MET A 62 10.30 -10.38 13.79
N ILE A 63 10.28 -11.69 13.98
CA ILE A 63 9.10 -12.43 14.46
C ILE A 63 8.71 -12.00 15.89
N ALA A 64 9.68 -11.73 16.76
CA ALA A 64 9.41 -11.22 18.11
C ALA A 64 8.76 -9.83 18.07
N ASP A 65 9.28 -8.90 17.26
CA ASP A 65 8.72 -7.56 17.10
C ASP A 65 7.31 -7.61 16.49
N TRP A 66 7.04 -8.52 15.55
CA TRP A 66 5.69 -8.74 15.01
C TRP A 66 4.69 -9.09 16.10
N LYS A 67 5.03 -10.06 16.96
CA LYS A 67 4.19 -10.49 18.08
C LYS A 67 4.03 -9.39 19.13
N GLU A 68 5.10 -8.63 19.39
CA GLU A 68 5.06 -7.49 20.30
C GLU A 68 4.07 -6.43 19.80
N ILE A 69 4.23 -5.94 18.58
CA ILE A 69 3.36 -4.91 18.00
C ILE A 69 1.91 -5.39 17.91
N SER A 70 1.67 -6.63 17.48
CA SER A 70 0.31 -7.18 17.43
C SER A 70 -0.38 -7.18 18.80
N ARG A 71 0.32 -7.67 19.83
CA ARG A 71 -0.17 -7.71 21.21
C ARG A 71 -0.41 -6.30 21.77
N GLU A 72 0.45 -5.35 21.44
CA GLU A 72 0.29 -3.95 21.89
C GLU A 72 -0.88 -3.24 21.23
N CYS A 73 -1.23 -3.59 19.98
CA CYS A 73 -2.40 -3.03 19.31
C CYS A 73 -3.71 -3.40 20.01
N ARG A 74 -3.81 -4.57 20.69
CA ARG A 74 -5.01 -5.01 21.45
C ARG A 74 -6.35 -4.90 20.70
N GLY A 75 -6.33 -5.12 19.37
CA GLY A 75 -7.50 -4.99 18.51
C GLY A 75 -7.78 -3.57 17.98
N THR A 76 -6.99 -2.58 18.38
CA THR A 76 -6.95 -1.25 17.75
C THR A 76 -6.27 -1.35 16.37
N PRO A 77 -6.74 -0.62 15.35
CA PRO A 77 -6.03 -0.49 14.07
C PRO A 77 -4.59 -0.02 14.27
N VAL A 78 -3.65 -0.55 13.48
CA VAL A 78 -2.22 -0.22 13.62
C VAL A 78 -1.96 1.29 13.45
N ASP A 79 -2.69 1.96 12.57
CA ASP A 79 -2.55 3.40 12.32
C ASP A 79 -2.95 4.23 13.55
N THR A 80 -4.06 3.86 14.19
CA THR A 80 -4.51 4.50 15.44
C THR A 80 -3.50 4.22 16.56
N PHE A 81 -2.97 3.00 16.65
CA PHE A 81 -1.89 2.68 17.60
C PHE A 81 -0.62 3.52 17.33
N ALA A 82 -0.24 3.71 16.06
CA ALA A 82 0.89 4.58 15.70
C ALA A 82 0.65 6.04 16.14
N ILE A 83 -0.58 6.54 16.03
CA ILE A 83 -0.96 7.88 16.51
C ILE A 83 -0.81 8.01 18.01
N GLU A 84 -1.24 7.01 18.79
CA GLU A 84 -1.04 6.97 20.24
C GLU A 84 0.45 7.00 20.60
N LYS A 85 1.30 6.42 19.75
CA LYS A 85 2.77 6.36 19.91
C LYS A 85 3.52 7.47 19.18
N LYS A 86 2.84 8.49 18.64
CA LYS A 86 3.48 9.52 17.81
C LYS A 86 4.64 10.28 18.45
N LYS A 87 4.69 10.32 19.80
CA LYS A 87 5.76 10.95 20.57
C LYS A 87 6.97 10.04 20.84
N ASN A 88 6.94 8.78 20.38
CA ASN A 88 8.01 7.80 20.55
C ASN A 88 8.53 7.33 19.18
N PRO A 89 9.55 8.01 18.62
CA PRO A 89 10.10 7.71 17.30
C PRO A 89 10.65 6.28 17.15
N GLU A 90 11.18 5.70 18.24
CA GLU A 90 11.70 4.33 18.23
C GLU A 90 10.57 3.33 17.99
N ILE A 91 9.44 3.49 18.70
CA ILE A 91 8.27 2.63 18.51
C ILE A 91 7.63 2.85 17.15
N LEU A 92 7.56 4.08 16.63
CA LEU A 92 7.11 4.33 15.26
C LEU A 92 7.99 3.61 14.23
N THR A 93 9.30 3.67 14.40
CA THR A 93 10.26 2.97 13.53
C THR A 93 10.03 1.46 13.59
N LYS A 94 9.82 0.91 14.79
CA LYS A 94 9.46 -0.51 14.98
C LYS A 94 8.16 -0.87 14.26
N ILE A 95 7.08 -0.10 14.45
CA ILE A 95 5.79 -0.34 13.78
C ILE A 95 5.98 -0.38 12.25
N LYS A 96 6.71 0.59 11.68
CA LYS A 96 6.95 0.62 10.23
C LYS A 96 7.80 -0.55 9.74
N ALA A 97 8.83 -0.94 10.50
CA ALA A 97 9.63 -2.13 10.19
C ALA A 97 8.79 -3.41 10.19
N VAL A 98 7.91 -3.56 11.19
CA VAL A 98 6.94 -4.66 11.27
C VAL A 98 5.99 -4.65 10.08
N LEU A 99 5.32 -3.53 9.79
CA LEU A 99 4.39 -3.43 8.67
C LEU A 99 5.07 -3.75 7.33
N SER A 100 6.22 -3.14 7.04
CA SER A 100 6.94 -3.36 5.79
C SER A 100 7.34 -4.82 5.61
N SER A 101 7.97 -5.43 6.63
CA SER A 101 8.41 -6.83 6.55
C SER A 101 7.22 -7.79 6.50
N TYR A 102 6.15 -7.51 7.25
CA TYR A 102 4.92 -8.29 7.21
C TYR A 102 4.29 -8.29 5.81
N PHE A 103 4.10 -7.13 5.20
CA PHE A 103 3.46 -7.04 3.88
C PHE A 103 4.30 -7.66 2.76
N ILE A 104 5.63 -7.73 2.88
CA ILE A 104 6.46 -8.51 1.95
C ILE A 104 6.05 -9.98 2.01
N ILE A 105 5.95 -10.56 3.21
CA ILE A 105 5.61 -11.98 3.37
C ILE A 105 4.13 -12.24 3.05
N GLU A 106 3.21 -11.49 3.64
CA GLU A 106 1.75 -11.66 3.47
C GLU A 106 1.33 -11.70 2.00
N GLN A 107 1.94 -10.85 1.17
CA GLN A 107 1.60 -10.73 -0.26
C GLN A 107 2.43 -11.64 -1.18
N SER A 108 3.53 -12.21 -0.68
CA SER A 108 4.32 -13.18 -1.45
C SER A 108 3.77 -14.59 -1.32
N ILE A 109 3.18 -14.89 -0.17
CA ILE A 109 2.54 -16.17 0.12
C ILE A 109 1.38 -16.43 -0.84
N ASP A 110 1.32 -17.66 -1.35
CA ASP A 110 0.19 -18.16 -2.12
C ASP A 110 -0.57 -19.26 -1.35
N ASN A 111 -1.59 -19.80 -2.00
CA ASN A 111 -2.44 -20.86 -1.51
C ASN A 111 -1.71 -22.21 -1.27
N ASN A 112 -0.46 -22.38 -1.73
CA ASN A 112 0.29 -23.63 -1.56
C ASN A 112 0.74 -23.85 -0.10
N ILE A 113 0.70 -22.82 0.74
CA ILE A 113 1.06 -22.97 2.16
C ILE A 113 -0.02 -23.70 2.99
N GLY A 114 -1.19 -23.93 2.40
CA GLY A 114 -2.31 -24.66 3.02
C GLY A 114 -3.06 -23.86 4.09
N LEU A 115 -2.94 -22.53 4.08
CA LEU A 115 -3.68 -21.65 4.98
C LEU A 115 -4.90 -21.07 4.22
N LYS A 116 -6.10 -21.30 4.76
CA LYS A 116 -7.38 -20.97 4.08
C LYS A 116 -7.51 -19.48 3.76
N GLU A 117 -6.93 -18.63 4.58
CA GLU A 117 -7.04 -17.19 4.43
C GLU A 117 -6.15 -16.64 3.31
N TYR A 118 -5.25 -17.46 2.72
CA TYR A 118 -4.39 -17.09 1.59
C TYR A 118 -4.93 -17.67 0.27
N THR A 119 -6.27 -17.66 0.11
CA THR A 119 -6.92 -18.21 -1.08
C THR A 119 -6.55 -17.42 -2.35
N TYR A 120 -6.37 -16.10 -2.22
CA TYR A 120 -6.08 -15.21 -3.35
C TYR A 120 -4.82 -14.39 -3.09
N LYS A 121 -3.81 -14.53 -3.95
CA LYS A 121 -2.63 -13.65 -3.94
C LYS A 121 -2.94 -12.21 -4.37
N ILE A 122 -3.92 -12.07 -5.27
CA ILE A 122 -4.42 -10.79 -5.77
C ILE A 122 -5.93 -10.76 -5.61
N SER A 123 -6.45 -9.69 -5.00
CA SER A 123 -7.89 -9.49 -4.78
C SER A 123 -8.65 -9.67 -6.10
N PRO A 124 -9.64 -10.60 -6.17
CA PRO A 124 -10.44 -10.80 -7.37
C PRO A 124 -11.08 -9.51 -7.90
N ARG A 125 -11.52 -8.62 -7.00
CA ARG A 125 -12.07 -7.30 -7.35
C ARG A 125 -11.06 -6.42 -8.05
N ILE A 126 -9.86 -6.32 -7.51
CA ILE A 126 -8.77 -5.52 -8.10
C ILE A 126 -8.32 -6.14 -9.42
N ARG A 127 -8.27 -7.47 -9.51
CA ARG A 127 -7.94 -8.18 -10.75
C ARG A 127 -8.95 -7.86 -11.86
N ASN A 128 -10.23 -7.98 -11.56
CA ASN A 128 -11.31 -7.70 -12.53
C ASN A 128 -11.31 -6.22 -12.92
N PHE A 129 -11.13 -5.32 -11.96
CA PHE A 129 -11.03 -3.88 -12.19
C PHE A 129 -9.92 -3.53 -13.19
N ILE A 130 -8.69 -4.00 -12.94
CA ILE A 130 -7.55 -3.72 -13.82
C ILE A 130 -7.73 -4.36 -15.20
N ALA A 131 -8.28 -5.57 -15.27
CA ALA A 131 -8.56 -6.23 -16.54
C ALA A 131 -9.54 -5.42 -17.41
N GLN A 132 -10.63 -4.93 -16.82
CA GLN A 132 -11.63 -4.14 -17.54
C GLN A 132 -11.16 -2.70 -17.84
N LEU A 133 -10.32 -2.13 -16.98
CA LEU A 133 -9.79 -0.78 -17.16
C LEU A 133 -8.70 -0.73 -18.25
N THR A 134 -8.01 -1.84 -18.52
CA THR A 134 -6.90 -1.87 -19.47
C THR A 134 -7.42 -1.90 -20.91
N LYS A 135 -7.10 -0.84 -21.70
CA LYS A 135 -7.44 -0.77 -23.14
C LYS A 135 -6.42 -1.50 -24.01
N SER A 136 -5.14 -1.32 -23.71
CA SER A 136 -4.04 -1.91 -24.46
C SER A 136 -2.83 -2.08 -23.57
N ILE A 137 -2.11 -3.18 -23.81
CA ILE A 137 -0.83 -3.50 -23.19
C ILE A 137 0.21 -3.48 -24.30
N GLY A 138 1.34 -2.80 -24.07
CA GLY A 138 2.43 -2.64 -25.02
C GLY A 138 3.51 -1.75 -24.41
N ASN A 139 4.20 -0.93 -25.21
CA ASN A 139 5.21 0.01 -24.68
C ASN A 139 4.65 1.02 -23.65
N SER A 140 3.33 1.25 -23.64
CA SER A 140 2.60 2.05 -22.66
C SER A 140 1.33 1.33 -22.22
N LEU A 141 1.13 1.19 -20.91
CA LEU A 141 -0.17 0.83 -20.35
C LEU A 141 -1.13 1.97 -20.65
N GLN A 142 -2.26 1.68 -21.30
CA GLN A 142 -3.33 2.66 -21.49
C GLN A 142 -4.56 2.21 -20.71
N LEU A 143 -4.94 3.00 -19.72
CA LEU A 143 -6.13 2.78 -18.91
C LEU A 143 -7.31 3.59 -19.46
N PHE A 144 -8.50 3.03 -19.39
CA PHE A 144 -9.72 3.66 -19.87
C PHE A 144 -9.99 4.96 -19.12
N ASN A 145 -10.14 6.06 -19.86
CA ASN A 145 -10.32 7.42 -19.36
C ASN A 145 -9.18 7.99 -18.48
N ASN A 146 -7.96 7.42 -18.55
CA ASN A 146 -6.78 7.93 -17.84
C ASN A 146 -7.08 8.27 -16.35
N PRO A 147 -7.57 7.31 -15.56
CA PRO A 147 -8.09 7.59 -14.25
C PRO A 147 -7.00 8.04 -13.28
N ILE A 148 -7.42 8.72 -12.23
CA ILE A 148 -6.54 9.07 -11.10
C ILE A 148 -6.92 8.15 -9.96
N ILE A 149 -6.05 7.22 -9.61
CA ILE A 149 -6.28 6.28 -8.52
C ILE A 149 -5.53 6.81 -7.30
N ILE A 150 -6.23 7.00 -6.20
CA ILE A 150 -5.69 7.47 -4.92
C ILE A 150 -5.95 6.37 -3.90
N THR A 151 -4.95 5.98 -3.11
CA THR A 151 -5.12 4.97 -2.07
C THR A 151 -4.36 5.29 -0.79
N TRP A 152 -4.95 4.85 0.32
CA TRP A 152 -4.33 4.80 1.64
C TRP A 152 -3.61 3.47 1.93
N ASN A 153 -3.66 2.51 1.01
CA ASN A 153 -3.18 1.16 1.26
C ASN A 153 -1.66 1.07 1.19
N TYR A 154 -1.07 0.37 2.16
CA TYR A 154 0.35 0.02 2.16
C TYR A 154 0.68 -1.15 1.20
N ASP A 155 -0.33 -1.93 0.82
CA ASP A 155 -0.20 -3.12 -0.02
C ASP A 155 0.11 -2.80 -1.50
N HIS A 156 0.40 -3.83 -2.28
CA HIS A 156 0.80 -3.75 -3.69
C HIS A 156 -0.23 -4.40 -4.63
N GLN A 157 -1.49 -4.52 -4.21
CA GLN A 157 -2.46 -5.35 -4.94
C GLN A 157 -2.78 -4.82 -6.36
N ILE A 158 -2.76 -3.50 -6.55
CA ILE A 158 -2.96 -2.88 -7.88
C ILE A 158 -1.73 -3.13 -8.77
N GLU A 159 -0.53 -2.92 -8.23
CA GLU A 159 0.74 -3.15 -8.92
C GLU A 159 0.91 -4.62 -9.30
N LEU A 160 0.59 -5.55 -8.39
CA LEU A 160 0.60 -6.99 -8.65
C LEU A 160 -0.40 -7.38 -9.72
N SER A 161 -1.60 -6.77 -9.72
CA SER A 161 -2.60 -6.98 -10.75
C SER A 161 -2.09 -6.55 -12.13
N VAL A 162 -1.49 -5.36 -12.24
CA VAL A 162 -0.87 -4.90 -13.50
C VAL A 162 0.32 -5.76 -13.89
N ALA A 163 1.21 -6.10 -12.95
CA ALA A 163 2.37 -6.95 -13.19
C ALA A 163 1.97 -8.29 -13.80
N ARG A 164 0.89 -8.89 -13.29
CA ARG A 164 0.33 -10.13 -13.83
C ARG A 164 -0.15 -9.99 -15.27
N HIS A 165 -0.74 -8.85 -15.64
CA HIS A 165 -1.22 -8.60 -17.00
C HIS A 165 -0.08 -8.44 -18.02
N ILE A 166 1.11 -8.03 -17.56
CA ILE A 166 2.29 -7.78 -18.41
C ILE A 166 3.39 -8.83 -18.21
N ALA A 167 3.09 -9.92 -17.50
CA ALA A 167 4.08 -10.91 -17.10
C ALA A 167 4.73 -11.61 -18.31
N ASP A 168 3.97 -11.88 -19.36
CA ASP A 168 4.46 -12.56 -20.56
C ASP A 168 5.52 -11.72 -21.31
N ASP A 169 5.39 -10.39 -21.27
CA ASP A 169 6.30 -9.46 -21.95
C ASP A 169 7.57 -9.15 -21.15
N TYR A 170 7.49 -9.20 -19.80
CA TYR A 170 8.53 -8.68 -18.92
C TYR A 170 9.09 -9.68 -17.89
N GLY A 171 8.50 -10.86 -17.75
CA GLY A 171 8.96 -11.90 -16.83
C GLY A 171 9.15 -11.40 -15.40
N GLU A 172 10.36 -11.61 -14.85
CA GLU A 172 10.75 -11.19 -13.49
C GLU A 172 10.83 -9.67 -13.30
N HIS A 173 10.80 -8.88 -14.37
CA HIS A 173 10.79 -7.41 -14.29
C HIS A 173 9.37 -6.82 -14.34
N SER A 174 8.35 -7.66 -14.50
CA SER A 174 6.95 -7.24 -14.61
C SER A 174 6.49 -6.37 -13.44
N PHE A 175 6.93 -6.67 -12.21
CA PHE A 175 6.56 -5.87 -11.05
C PHE A 175 7.13 -4.44 -11.09
N ARG A 176 8.45 -4.30 -11.29
CA ARG A 176 9.10 -2.99 -11.42
C ARG A 176 8.54 -2.23 -12.63
N ARG A 177 8.20 -2.94 -13.70
CA ARG A 177 7.59 -2.33 -14.88
C ARG A 177 6.17 -1.84 -14.59
N ALA A 178 5.37 -2.58 -13.83
CA ALA A 178 4.02 -2.20 -13.45
C ALA A 178 3.99 -0.88 -12.65
N THR A 179 4.90 -0.70 -11.69
CA THR A 179 4.97 0.55 -10.90
C THR A 179 5.28 1.77 -11.77
N THR A 180 6.18 1.63 -12.75
CA THR A 180 6.47 2.66 -13.77
C THR A 180 5.27 2.90 -14.68
N LEU A 181 4.64 1.84 -15.19
CA LEU A 181 3.51 1.94 -16.10
C LEU A 181 2.28 2.59 -15.46
N LEU A 182 2.12 2.48 -14.14
CA LEU A 182 1.07 3.11 -13.37
C LEU A 182 1.30 4.59 -13.06
N ASN A 183 2.47 5.16 -13.40
CA ASN A 183 2.90 6.49 -12.98
C ASN A 183 2.70 6.69 -11.47
N THR A 184 3.25 5.78 -10.69
CA THR A 184 3.02 5.73 -9.24
C THR A 184 3.67 6.92 -8.53
N ILE A 185 2.96 7.56 -7.61
CA ILE A 185 3.39 8.64 -6.74
C ILE A 185 3.34 8.15 -5.28
N PRO A 186 4.46 8.17 -4.54
CA PRO A 186 5.80 8.55 -4.97
C PRO A 186 6.39 7.53 -5.94
N ASN A 187 7.14 8.02 -6.92
CA ASN A 187 7.86 7.14 -7.84
C ASN A 187 9.17 6.69 -7.18
N HIS A 188 9.26 5.41 -6.82
CA HIS A 188 10.48 4.81 -6.29
C HIS A 188 11.47 4.36 -7.37
N ASN A 189 11.13 4.51 -8.66
CA ASN A 189 12.05 4.33 -9.78
C ASN A 189 12.71 5.67 -10.14
N PHE A 190 13.81 5.99 -9.44
CA PHE A 190 14.52 7.28 -9.54
C PHE A 190 15.20 7.50 -10.91
N ASP A 191 15.46 6.44 -11.67
CA ASP A 191 16.08 6.53 -13.00
C ASP A 191 15.16 7.18 -14.06
N GLN A 192 13.88 7.39 -13.77
CA GLN A 192 12.88 7.81 -14.74
C GLN A 192 11.88 8.80 -14.17
N GLN A 193 12.35 9.94 -13.65
CA GLN A 193 11.47 11.11 -13.48
C GLN A 193 11.09 11.64 -14.86
N LYS A 194 10.05 11.04 -15.45
CA LYS A 194 9.36 11.62 -16.59
C LYS A 194 8.37 12.64 -16.08
N GLU A 195 8.29 13.76 -16.79
CA GLU A 195 7.21 14.71 -16.62
C GLU A 195 5.86 14.00 -16.80
N ILE A 196 5.02 14.02 -15.77
CA ILE A 196 3.70 13.40 -15.81
C ILE A 196 2.76 14.40 -16.48
N LEU A 197 2.40 14.12 -17.73
CA LEU A 197 1.39 14.90 -18.45
C LEU A 197 0.00 14.45 -18.01
N PHE A 198 -0.50 15.01 -16.91
CA PHE A 198 -1.76 14.58 -16.29
C PHE A 198 -2.92 14.55 -17.28
N GLU A 199 -3.00 15.44 -18.27
CA GLU A 199 -4.08 15.45 -19.28
C GLU A 199 -4.15 14.19 -20.15
N LYS A 200 -3.04 13.45 -20.27
CA LYS A 200 -2.90 12.36 -21.25
C LYS A 200 -2.61 11.01 -20.61
N THR A 201 -2.49 10.93 -19.29
CA THR A 201 -2.08 9.70 -18.62
C THR A 201 -2.80 9.48 -17.31
N HIS A 202 -2.98 8.22 -16.94
CA HIS A 202 -3.44 7.82 -15.62
C HIS A 202 -2.34 8.03 -14.58
N VAL A 203 -2.73 8.17 -13.33
CA VAL A 203 -1.80 8.35 -12.21
C VAL A 203 -2.27 7.52 -11.04
N PHE A 204 -1.31 6.95 -10.30
CA PHE A 204 -1.58 6.20 -9.09
C PHE A 204 -0.89 6.81 -7.88
N ILE A 205 -1.65 7.37 -6.95
CA ILE A 205 -1.17 8.11 -5.77
C ILE A 205 -1.35 7.25 -4.52
N LYS A 206 -0.28 6.99 -3.78
CA LYS A 206 -0.28 6.22 -2.53
C LYS A 206 0.00 7.15 -1.36
N LEU A 207 -1.03 7.64 -0.69
CA LEU A 207 -0.92 8.71 0.32
C LEU A 207 -0.04 8.33 1.52
N ASN A 208 -0.07 7.05 1.87
CA ASN A 208 0.62 6.45 3.01
C ASN A 208 1.98 5.83 2.65
N GLY A 209 2.42 6.03 1.41
CA GLY A 209 3.53 5.29 0.83
C GLY A 209 3.18 3.81 0.65
N THR A 210 4.22 2.99 0.61
CA THR A 210 4.08 1.58 0.23
C THR A 210 4.98 0.71 1.09
N ALA A 211 4.53 -0.46 1.50
CA ALA A 211 5.38 -1.40 2.22
C ALA A 211 6.52 -1.95 1.34
N GLY A 212 7.67 -2.25 1.95
CA GLY A 212 8.77 -2.93 1.26
C GLY A 212 9.73 -2.04 0.47
N TYR A 213 9.64 -0.71 0.57
CA TYR A 213 10.70 0.21 0.12
C TYR A 213 11.45 0.84 1.30
N ALA A 214 12.79 0.75 1.25
CA ALA A 214 13.67 1.46 2.17
C ALA A 214 14.41 2.53 1.37
N LEU A 215 14.14 3.79 1.70
CA LEU A 215 14.64 4.95 0.96
C LEU A 215 15.90 5.50 1.63
N PRO A 216 16.93 5.86 0.86
CA PRO A 216 18.12 6.47 1.41
C PRO A 216 17.80 7.88 1.94
N LYS A 217 18.27 8.23 3.14
CA LYS A 217 18.11 9.58 3.72
C LYS A 217 18.90 10.64 2.97
N HIS A 218 20.00 10.23 2.34
CA HIS A 218 20.90 11.09 1.61
C HIS A 218 21.15 10.49 0.24
N THR A 219 21.17 11.32 -0.81
CA THR A 219 21.44 10.88 -2.19
C THR A 219 22.79 10.20 -2.37
N LEU A 220 23.72 10.40 -1.42
CA LEU A 220 25.04 9.75 -1.39
C LEU A 220 25.02 8.35 -0.75
N VAL A 221 23.94 7.97 -0.08
CA VAL A 221 23.85 6.75 0.72
C VAL A 221 23.07 5.68 -0.05
N GLY A 222 23.64 5.25 -1.19
CA GLY A 222 23.16 4.11 -1.96
C GLY A 222 21.80 4.30 -2.65
N ASP A 223 21.39 3.24 -3.36
CA ASP A 223 20.11 3.20 -4.06
C ASP A 223 18.97 2.78 -3.11
N PRO A 224 17.73 3.21 -3.38
CA PRO A 224 16.55 2.66 -2.71
C PRO A 224 16.50 1.15 -2.83
N ILE A 225 16.12 0.51 -1.72
CA ILE A 225 15.99 -0.93 -1.65
C ILE A 225 14.53 -1.28 -1.91
N ASP A 226 14.28 -1.85 -3.09
CA ASP A 226 13.01 -2.45 -3.48
C ASP A 226 13.00 -3.93 -3.10
N SER A 227 12.41 -4.22 -1.95
CA SER A 227 12.14 -5.59 -1.50
C SER A 227 10.82 -6.13 -2.05
N ALA A 228 10.02 -5.32 -2.75
CA ALA A 228 8.76 -5.74 -3.36
C ALA A 228 8.97 -6.48 -4.70
N LYS A 229 10.15 -6.40 -5.30
CA LYS A 229 10.53 -7.21 -6.48
C LYS A 229 10.31 -8.73 -6.31
N VAL A 230 10.34 -9.23 -5.07
CA VAL A 230 10.12 -10.66 -4.76
C VAL A 230 8.66 -11.07 -4.69
N LEU A 231 7.71 -10.12 -4.75
CA LEU A 231 6.29 -10.45 -4.61
C LEU A 231 5.76 -11.32 -5.75
N ILE A 232 6.39 -11.29 -6.93
CA ILE A 232 6.07 -12.17 -8.06
C ILE A 232 6.80 -13.52 -8.02
N SER A 233 7.72 -13.71 -7.07
CA SER A 233 8.40 -14.99 -6.84
C SER A 233 7.39 -16.03 -6.34
N ASN A 234 7.59 -17.28 -6.77
CA ASN A 234 6.92 -18.45 -6.19
C ASN A 234 7.85 -19.20 -5.22
N ASP A 235 9.14 -18.86 -5.19
CA ASP A 235 10.11 -19.39 -4.22
C ASP A 235 9.98 -18.63 -2.90
N PRO A 236 9.81 -19.33 -1.76
CA PRO A 236 9.75 -18.71 -0.45
C PRO A 236 11.06 -18.13 0.09
N HIS A 237 12.22 -18.63 -0.34
CA HIS A 237 13.49 -18.15 0.18
C HIS A 237 13.76 -16.66 -0.15
N PRO A 238 13.56 -16.18 -1.40
CA PRO A 238 13.73 -14.78 -1.75
C PRO A 238 12.89 -13.81 -0.92
N PHE A 239 11.60 -14.08 -0.73
CA PHE A 239 10.74 -13.12 -0.01
C PHE A 239 11.08 -13.05 1.47
N LEU A 240 11.50 -14.16 2.06
CA LEU A 240 11.88 -14.15 3.46
C LEU A 240 13.22 -13.43 3.67
N TYR A 241 14.20 -13.72 2.82
CA TYR A 241 15.47 -13.01 2.85
C TYR A 241 15.25 -11.50 2.74
N GLU A 242 14.45 -11.06 1.76
CA GLU A 242 14.16 -9.64 1.58
C GLU A 242 13.35 -9.06 2.75
N ALA A 243 12.42 -9.80 3.36
CA ALA A 243 11.71 -9.34 4.55
C ALA A 243 12.65 -9.11 5.76
N VAL A 244 13.55 -10.07 6.04
CA VAL A 244 14.53 -9.98 7.14
C VAL A 244 15.54 -8.86 6.88
N LYS A 245 16.06 -8.79 5.66
CA LYS A 245 16.96 -7.72 5.22
C LYS A 245 16.29 -6.35 5.38
N HIS A 246 15.08 -6.19 4.86
CA HIS A 246 14.32 -4.95 4.95
C HIS A 246 14.08 -4.53 6.41
N PHE A 247 13.59 -5.45 7.24
CA PHE A 247 13.41 -5.24 8.67
C PHE A 247 14.70 -4.74 9.34
N SER A 248 15.82 -5.41 9.07
CA SER A 248 17.11 -5.07 9.67
C SER A 248 17.62 -3.69 9.25
N LEU A 249 17.41 -3.29 7.99
CA LEU A 249 17.78 -1.97 7.48
C LEU A 249 17.02 -0.86 8.20
N ILE A 250 15.70 -1.02 8.34
CA ILE A 250 14.86 -0.03 9.03
C ILE A 250 15.18 0.01 10.53
N LYS A 251 15.32 -1.14 11.18
CA LYS A 251 15.53 -1.22 12.64
C LYS A 251 16.93 -0.75 13.04
N TYR A 252 17.95 -1.13 12.29
CA TYR A 252 19.33 -0.93 12.69
C TYR A 252 20.06 0.14 11.88
N ASP A 253 19.71 0.38 10.63
CA ASP A 253 20.36 1.39 9.79
C ASP A 253 19.46 2.60 9.51
N ALA A 254 18.64 2.97 10.50
CA ALA A 254 17.76 4.14 10.47
C ALA A 254 18.49 5.48 10.22
N LYS A 255 19.83 5.52 10.35
CA LYS A 255 20.65 6.69 10.00
C LYS A 255 20.82 6.87 8.48
N ASN A 256 20.73 5.78 7.73
CA ASN A 256 20.97 5.73 6.30
C ASN A 256 19.67 5.50 5.53
N TYR A 257 18.75 4.73 6.09
CA TYR A 257 17.50 4.36 5.46
C TYR A 257 16.29 4.79 6.28
N ILE A 258 15.22 5.14 5.58
CA ILE A 258 13.88 5.33 6.14
C ILE A 258 12.88 4.43 5.43
N PRO A 259 11.84 3.96 6.14
CA PRO A 259 10.74 3.27 5.49
C PRO A 259 9.96 4.27 4.62
N SER A 260 9.50 3.83 3.45
CA SER A 260 8.56 4.58 2.60
C SER A 260 7.17 4.73 3.23
N ILE A 261 6.81 3.87 4.19
CA ILE A 261 5.56 3.97 4.93
C ILE A 261 5.51 5.29 5.70
N LYS A 262 4.44 6.04 5.49
CA LYS A 262 4.11 7.27 6.20
C LYS A 262 2.73 7.15 6.85
N PHE A 263 2.58 7.76 8.03
CA PHE A 263 1.29 7.91 8.70
C PHE A 263 0.73 9.31 8.44
N SER A 264 -0.59 9.44 8.50
CA SER A 264 -1.32 10.69 8.19
C SER A 264 -0.90 11.91 9.03
N PHE A 265 -0.37 11.68 10.24
CA PHE A 265 0.03 12.74 11.17
C PHE A 265 1.50 13.17 11.02
N GLU A 266 2.28 12.51 10.17
CA GLU A 266 3.68 12.86 9.95
C GLU A 266 3.78 14.08 9.04
N ASN A 267 4.54 15.09 9.48
CA ASN A 267 4.75 16.32 8.71
C ASN A 267 5.52 16.04 7.40
N GLU A 268 6.41 15.05 7.42
CA GLU A 268 7.10 14.56 6.23
C GLU A 268 6.25 13.46 5.59
N GLY A 269 5.59 13.78 4.49
CA GLY A 269 4.64 12.89 3.85
C GLY A 269 4.42 13.25 2.38
N ILE A 270 3.90 12.30 1.62
CA ILE A 270 3.77 12.38 0.16
C ILE A 270 2.94 13.59 -0.28
N ILE A 271 1.94 13.97 0.51
CA ILE A 271 1.15 15.17 0.26
C ILE A 271 1.97 16.45 0.42
N ASN A 272 2.85 16.53 1.40
CA ASN A 272 3.68 17.72 1.59
C ASN A 272 4.84 17.75 0.59
N ASP A 273 5.44 16.59 0.33
CA ASP A 273 6.60 16.46 -0.56
C ASP A 273 6.21 16.61 -2.04
N GLN A 274 4.98 16.28 -2.42
CA GLN A 274 4.49 16.29 -3.81
C GLN A 274 3.15 17.02 -3.96
N LYS A 275 2.94 18.04 -3.12
CA LYS A 275 1.67 18.78 -3.04
C LYS A 275 1.18 19.28 -4.38
N ASP A 276 2.07 19.89 -5.17
CA ASP A 276 1.71 20.51 -6.44
C ASP A 276 1.30 19.46 -7.48
N LEU A 277 2.02 18.34 -7.57
CA LEU A 277 1.69 17.22 -8.45
C LEU A 277 0.34 16.58 -8.08
N ILE A 278 0.11 16.36 -6.79
CA ILE A 278 -1.14 15.77 -6.30
C ILE A 278 -2.30 16.73 -6.53
N LYS A 279 -2.10 18.03 -6.26
CA LYS A 279 -3.10 19.06 -6.53
C LYS A 279 -3.46 19.10 -8.01
N GLU A 280 -2.46 19.14 -8.91
CA GLU A 280 -2.68 19.13 -10.36
C GLU A 280 -3.49 17.90 -10.80
N ALA A 281 -3.17 16.72 -10.26
CA ALA A 281 -3.96 15.51 -10.51
C ALA A 281 -5.41 15.69 -10.02
N CYS A 282 -5.60 16.03 -8.75
CA CYS A 282 -6.90 16.14 -8.11
C CYS A 282 -7.82 17.17 -8.78
N GLU A 283 -7.29 18.30 -9.25
CA GLU A 283 -8.06 19.32 -9.96
C GLU A 283 -8.76 18.79 -11.22
N LYS A 284 -8.25 17.70 -11.82
CA LYS A 284 -8.84 17.06 -13.01
C LYS A 284 -9.92 16.04 -12.68
N ILE A 285 -10.15 15.73 -11.40
CA ILE A 285 -11.16 14.75 -11.00
C ILE A 285 -12.55 15.41 -11.11
N GLU A 286 -13.37 14.90 -12.02
CA GLU A 286 -14.74 15.36 -12.23
C GLU A 286 -15.76 14.39 -11.61
N ARG A 287 -15.44 13.08 -11.60
CA ARG A 287 -16.20 12.04 -10.90
C ARG A 287 -15.30 11.35 -9.87
N LEU A 288 -15.73 11.29 -8.62
CA LEU A 288 -15.05 10.57 -7.56
C LEU A 288 -15.78 9.27 -7.21
N VAL A 289 -15.07 8.14 -7.25
CA VAL A 289 -15.54 6.83 -6.82
C VAL A 289 -14.81 6.45 -5.55
N ILE A 290 -15.52 6.28 -4.43
CA ILE A 290 -14.96 5.88 -3.15
C ILE A 290 -15.37 4.44 -2.87
N MET A 291 -14.41 3.59 -2.52
CA MET A 291 -14.68 2.19 -2.18
C MET A 291 -13.69 1.66 -1.14
N GLY A 292 -14.18 0.89 -0.18
CA GLY A 292 -13.35 0.23 0.83
C GLY A 292 -12.64 1.20 1.80
N TYR A 293 -13.06 2.46 1.86
CA TYR A 293 -12.51 3.50 2.73
C TYR A 293 -13.54 3.97 3.75
N SER A 294 -13.17 3.95 5.04
CA SER A 294 -14.08 4.24 6.14
C SER A 294 -14.03 5.69 6.64
N PHE A 295 -13.21 6.55 6.03
CA PHE A 295 -12.89 7.90 6.50
C PHE A 295 -12.49 7.95 7.98
N PRO A 296 -11.40 7.30 8.40
CA PRO A 296 -10.92 7.37 9.77
C PRO A 296 -10.74 8.81 10.23
N ASN A 297 -11.06 9.10 11.49
CA ASN A 297 -10.86 10.44 12.07
C ASN A 297 -9.40 10.87 12.00
N ASP A 298 -8.49 9.91 12.06
CA ASP A 298 -7.05 10.10 11.99
C ASP A 298 -6.55 10.63 10.62
N ASN A 299 -7.32 10.43 9.55
CA ASN A 299 -7.00 10.91 8.20
C ASN A 299 -7.72 12.21 7.85
N SER A 300 -8.41 12.76 8.84
CA SER A 300 -9.36 13.85 8.70
C SER A 300 -8.89 15.04 7.89
N GLN A 301 -7.73 15.55 8.27
CA GLN A 301 -7.13 16.73 7.68
C GLN A 301 -6.72 16.47 6.23
N VAL A 302 -6.07 15.34 5.98
CA VAL A 302 -5.64 14.93 4.65
C VAL A 302 -6.82 14.71 3.72
N ASP A 303 -7.86 14.01 4.18
CA ASP A 303 -9.05 13.75 3.38
C ASP A 303 -9.71 15.07 2.95
N SER A 304 -9.88 16.02 3.89
CA SER A 304 -10.42 17.35 3.59
C SER A 304 -9.55 18.13 2.61
N GLU A 305 -8.22 18.08 2.77
CA GLU A 305 -7.29 18.73 1.84
C GLU A 305 -7.36 18.13 0.43
N MET A 306 -7.33 16.80 0.32
CA MET A 306 -7.41 16.08 -0.96
C MET A 306 -8.72 16.37 -1.69
N ILE A 307 -9.85 16.29 -1.00
CA ILE A 307 -11.17 16.59 -1.58
C ILE A 307 -11.26 18.09 -1.92
N GLY A 308 -10.69 18.96 -1.10
CA GLY A 308 -10.57 20.40 -1.36
C GLY A 308 -9.76 20.73 -2.63
N MET A 309 -8.79 19.89 -3.01
CA MET A 309 -8.04 20.05 -4.27
C MET A 309 -8.87 19.68 -5.51
N MET A 310 -9.96 18.91 -5.38
CA MET A 310 -10.78 18.45 -6.52
C MET A 310 -11.75 19.54 -7.00
N THR A 311 -11.24 20.65 -7.51
CA THR A 311 -12.04 21.83 -7.89
C THR A 311 -13.04 21.57 -9.02
N SER A 312 -12.81 20.56 -9.86
CA SER A 312 -13.72 20.16 -10.96
C SER A 312 -14.75 19.10 -10.56
N LEU A 313 -14.78 18.68 -9.28
CA LEU A 313 -15.63 17.58 -8.82
C LEU A 313 -17.11 17.91 -9.00
N ALA A 314 -17.80 17.10 -9.81
CA ALA A 314 -19.21 17.25 -10.14
C ALA A 314 -20.06 16.05 -9.66
N GLU A 315 -19.47 14.85 -9.60
CA GLU A 315 -20.18 13.62 -9.22
C GLU A 315 -19.39 12.82 -8.18
N VAL A 316 -20.08 12.31 -7.15
CA VAL A 316 -19.48 11.41 -6.14
C VAL A 316 -20.31 10.14 -6.02
N HIS A 317 -19.65 8.99 -6.10
CA HIS A 317 -20.22 7.69 -5.82
C HIS A 317 -19.48 7.03 -4.66
N ILE A 318 -20.22 6.49 -3.71
CA ILE A 318 -19.68 5.77 -2.55
C ILE A 318 -20.22 4.33 -2.60
N PHE A 319 -19.31 3.36 -2.61
CA PHE A 319 -19.59 1.94 -2.61
C PHE A 319 -19.18 1.34 -1.28
N ASP A 320 -20.17 0.92 -0.49
CA ASP A 320 -19.94 0.35 0.84
C ASP A 320 -21.11 -0.55 1.28
N LEU A 321 -20.95 -1.28 2.37
CA LEU A 321 -21.98 -2.09 3.00
C LEU A 321 -23.16 -1.20 3.44
N ASP A 322 -24.37 -1.67 3.21
CA ASP A 322 -25.59 -0.90 3.45
C ASP A 322 -25.72 -0.47 4.92
N GLU A 323 -25.33 -1.33 5.87
CA GLU A 323 -25.34 -0.99 7.30
C GLU A 323 -24.40 0.15 7.70
N ARG A 324 -23.45 0.55 6.82
CA ARG A 324 -22.50 1.65 7.05
C ARG A 324 -22.87 2.93 6.31
N LYS A 325 -23.97 2.95 5.56
CA LYS A 325 -24.40 4.06 4.70
C LYS A 325 -24.38 5.41 5.41
N ASP A 326 -25.15 5.55 6.48
CA ASP A 326 -25.31 6.84 7.17
C ASP A 326 -24.00 7.32 7.79
N GLN A 327 -23.22 6.38 8.35
CA GLN A 327 -21.91 6.69 8.94
C GLN A 327 -20.93 7.22 7.89
N ILE A 328 -20.83 6.57 6.74
CA ILE A 328 -19.87 6.94 5.69
C ILE A 328 -20.29 8.22 5.00
N LEU A 329 -21.59 8.39 4.70
CA LEU A 329 -22.11 9.63 4.15
C LEU A 329 -21.84 10.80 5.11
N SER A 330 -22.14 10.65 6.40
CA SER A 330 -21.86 11.68 7.41
C SER A 330 -20.38 12.05 7.46
N ARG A 331 -19.49 11.04 7.47
CA ARG A 331 -18.04 11.26 7.49
C ARG A 331 -17.51 11.90 6.21
N PHE A 332 -18.00 11.49 5.04
CA PHE A 332 -17.61 12.11 3.78
C PHE A 332 -18.08 13.57 3.72
N MET A 333 -19.32 13.84 4.10
CA MET A 333 -19.89 15.19 4.08
C MET A 333 -19.13 16.15 5.01
N SER A 334 -18.56 15.66 6.12
CA SER A 334 -17.71 16.50 6.97
C SER A 334 -16.35 16.83 6.34
N ARG A 335 -15.90 16.11 5.30
CA ARG A 335 -14.69 16.42 4.52
C ARG A 335 -14.93 17.41 3.40
N LEU A 336 -16.18 17.58 2.97
CA LEU A 336 -16.54 18.36 1.79
C LEU A 336 -16.48 19.90 2.02
N ASP A 337 -16.22 20.33 3.26
CA ASP A 337 -16.00 21.72 3.69
C ASP A 337 -16.94 22.75 3.03
N GLY A 338 -18.26 22.49 3.11
CA GLY A 338 -19.26 23.47 2.66
C GLY A 338 -19.47 23.57 1.15
N ARG A 339 -18.92 22.67 0.30
CA ARG A 339 -19.32 22.56 -1.12
C ARG A 339 -20.71 21.92 -1.29
N GLY A 340 -21.71 22.52 -0.66
CA GLY A 340 -23.05 21.97 -0.38
C GLY A 340 -23.92 21.58 -1.59
N ASN A 341 -23.39 21.66 -2.81
CA ASN A 341 -24.10 21.28 -4.03
C ASN A 341 -23.78 19.85 -4.51
N ILE A 342 -22.77 19.17 -3.95
CA ILE A 342 -22.42 17.81 -4.38
C ILE A 342 -23.12 16.80 -3.47
N GLY A 343 -24.18 16.17 -3.99
CA GLY A 343 -24.89 15.07 -3.31
C GLY A 343 -24.26 13.71 -3.64
N PRO A 344 -23.54 13.04 -2.71
CA PRO A 344 -22.97 11.73 -2.96
C PRO A 344 -24.05 10.66 -3.19
N LYS A 345 -23.85 9.83 -4.22
CA LYS A 345 -24.70 8.67 -4.52
C LYS A 345 -24.14 7.43 -3.82
N PHE A 346 -24.93 6.80 -2.96
CA PHE A 346 -24.54 5.58 -2.26
C PHE A 346 -24.98 4.33 -3.02
N HIS A 347 -24.12 3.31 -3.04
CA HIS A 347 -24.33 2.02 -3.67
C HIS A 347 -23.90 0.90 -2.71
N SER A 348 -24.72 -0.14 -2.57
CA SER A 348 -24.44 -1.27 -1.67
C SER A 348 -23.67 -2.43 -2.31
N ASN A 349 -23.47 -2.40 -3.63
CA ASN A 349 -22.69 -3.42 -4.33
C ASN A 349 -21.20 -3.24 -4.07
N VAL A 350 -20.62 -4.07 -3.21
CA VAL A 350 -19.18 -4.05 -2.90
C VAL A 350 -18.39 -5.17 -3.57
N ASP A 351 -19.05 -5.98 -4.39
CA ASP A 351 -18.46 -7.18 -5.01
C ASP A 351 -17.62 -6.86 -6.23
N GLU A 352 -17.75 -5.66 -6.80
CA GLU A 352 -17.00 -5.21 -7.97
C GLU A 352 -16.63 -3.72 -7.83
N ILE A 353 -15.44 -3.36 -8.33
CA ILE A 353 -15.07 -1.95 -8.48
C ILE A 353 -15.67 -1.46 -9.80
N PRO A 354 -16.59 -0.48 -9.77
CA PRO A 354 -17.26 0.00 -10.98
C PRO A 354 -16.28 0.74 -11.89
N ILE A 355 -16.54 0.70 -13.21
CA ILE A 355 -15.82 1.47 -14.21
C ILE A 355 -16.77 2.45 -14.88
N PHE A 356 -16.25 3.64 -15.14
CA PHE A 356 -17.01 4.86 -15.39
C PHE A 356 -16.47 5.70 -16.54
#